data_AF-A0A968YYC6-F1
#
_entry.id   AF-A0A968YYC6-F1
#
_cell.length_a   1.000
_cell.length_b   1.000
_cell.length_c   1.000
_cell.angle_alpha   90.00
_cell.angle_beta   90.00
_cell.angle_gamma   90.00
#
_symmetry.space_group_name_H-M   'P 1'
#
loop_
_entity.id
_entity.type
_entity.pdbx_description
1 polymer ?
#
loop_
_entity_poly.entity_id
_entity_poly.type
_entity_poly.pdbx_seq_one_letter_code
_entity_poly.pdbx_strand_id
1 'polypeptide(L)'
;MTVQKVTVELPEPIFQQLNRIAIATQQPIEMLIEQSIASNLPPTVDNAPLEMQAELLRMQTQSIEVLQSIAQGQVSLEHQQRHTVLLEKNQSEALTPSEQQELIDLRTLADKLMLQKAYAWSVLRWRGTRIPSLREL
;
A
#
# COMPACT_ATOMS: atom_id res chain seq x y z
N MET A 1 -26.34 -2.33 5.83
CA MET A 1 -25.04 -2.69 6.44
C MET A 1 -25.30 -3.74 7.50
N THR A 2 -24.58 -4.86 7.47
CA THR A 2 -24.68 -5.90 8.51
C THR A 2 -23.70 -5.56 9.62
N VAL A 3 -24.17 -5.54 10.87
CA VAL A 3 -23.33 -5.30 12.05
C VAL A 3 -23.00 -6.64 12.68
N GLN A 4 -21.71 -6.91 12.91
CA GLN A 4 -21.25 -8.09 13.64
C GLN A 4 -20.73 -7.66 15.01
N LYS A 5 -21.08 -8.41 16.05
CA LYS A 5 -20.59 -8.17 17.41
C LYS A 5 -19.34 -9.02 17.65
N VAL A 6 -18.27 -8.37 18.10
CA VAL A 6 -17.02 -9.01 18.50
C VAL A 6 -16.77 -8.69 19.97
N THR A 7 -16.52 -9.70 20.78
CA THR A 7 -16.09 -9.53 22.18
C THR A 7 -14.57 -9.66 22.24
N VAL A 8 -13.90 -8.66 22.79
CA VAL A 8 -12.44 -8.62 22.92
C VAL A 8 -12.05 -8.43 24.38
N GLU A 9 -11.00 -9.12 24.83
CA GLU A 9 -10.38 -8.85 26.11
C GLU A 9 -9.41 -7.68 25.96
N LEU A 10 -9.64 -6.62 26.73
CA LEU A 10 -8.78 -5.43 26.73
C LEU A 10 -8.01 -5.35 28.05
N PRO A 11 -6.73 -4.97 28.02
CA PRO A 11 -6.02 -4.59 29.23
C PRO A 11 -6.80 -3.51 30.00
N GLU A 12 -7.00 -3.72 31.30
CA GLU A 12 -7.71 -2.80 32.19
C GLU A 12 -7.27 -1.32 32.02
N PRO A 13 -5.98 -0.99 31.89
CA PRO A 13 -5.55 0.41 31.70
C PRO A 13 -6.13 1.07 30.43
N ILE A 14 -6.25 0.30 29.34
CA ILE A 14 -6.78 0.79 28.05
C ILE A 14 -8.28 1.02 28.18
N PHE A 15 -9.00 0.08 28.78
CA PHE A 15 -10.44 0.21 29.00
C PHE A 15 -10.75 1.45 29.87
N GLN A 16 -10.02 1.64 30.97
CA GLN A 16 -10.17 2.81 31.84
C GLN A 16 -9.83 4.14 31.15
N GLN A 17 -8.87 4.14 30.22
CA GLN A 17 -8.59 5.31 29.40
C GLN A 17 -9.73 5.63 28.44
N LEU A 18 -10.24 4.63 27.71
CA LEU A 18 -11.39 4.80 26.80
C LEU A 18 -12.63 5.30 27.56
N ASN A 19 -12.91 4.74 28.74
CA ASN A 19 -14.05 5.13 29.56
C ASN A 19 -13.92 6.59 30.05
N ARG A 20 -12.72 7.03 30.46
CA ARG A 20 -12.47 8.43 30.83
C ARG A 20 -12.73 9.39 29.68
N ILE A 21 -12.30 9.04 28.46
CA ILE A 21 -12.54 9.85 27.27
C ILE A 21 -14.04 9.87 26.94
N ALA A 22 -14.72 8.72 26.96
CA ALA A 22 -16.16 8.61 26.71
C ALA A 22 -16.97 9.54 27.62
N ILE A 23 -16.68 9.53 28.93
CA ILE A 23 -17.33 10.42 29.89
C ILE A 23 -17.03 11.89 29.59
N ALA A 24 -15.76 12.22 29.32
CA ALA A 24 -15.34 13.60 29.05
C ALA A 24 -15.92 14.17 27.76
N THR A 25 -16.07 13.35 26.71
CA THR A 25 -16.62 13.76 25.40
C THR A 25 -18.12 13.51 25.28
N GLN A 26 -18.75 12.88 26.28
CA GLN A 26 -20.15 12.44 26.24
C GLN A 26 -20.47 11.54 25.04
N GLN A 27 -19.50 10.73 24.63
CA GLN A 27 -19.65 9.78 23.53
C GLN A 27 -19.74 8.35 24.06
N PRO A 28 -20.51 7.47 23.41
CA PRO A 28 -20.50 6.04 23.73
C PRO A 28 -19.09 5.47 23.58
N ILE A 29 -18.69 4.59 24.51
CA ILE A 29 -17.38 3.94 24.46
C ILE A 29 -17.20 3.10 23.18
N GLU A 30 -18.29 2.52 22.68
CA GLU A 30 -18.34 1.75 21.44
C GLU A 30 -17.92 2.60 20.25
N MET A 31 -18.37 3.86 20.18
CA MET A 31 -18.01 4.79 19.10
C MET A 31 -16.50 5.11 19.12
N LEU A 32 -15.91 5.28 20.30
CA LEU A 32 -14.47 5.50 20.45
C LEU A 32 -13.67 4.26 20.04
N ILE A 33 -14.15 3.07 20.39
CA ILE A 33 -13.53 1.79 19.99
C ILE A 33 -13.60 1.64 18.47
N GLU A 34 -14.76 1.87 17.86
CA GLU A 34 -14.95 1.81 16.41
C GLU A 34 -14.00 2.77 15.67
N GLN A 35 -13.93 4.03 16.10
CA GLN A 35 -13.01 5.01 15.52
C GLN A 35 -11.55 4.61 15.69
N SER A 36 -11.18 4.10 16.87
CA SER A 36 -9.82 3.65 17.16
C SER A 36 -9.44 2.44 16.30
N ILE A 37 -10.36 1.50 16.07
CA ILE A 37 -10.12 0.35 15.20
C ILE A 37 -10.03 0.83 13.75
N ALA A 38 -11.05 1.55 13.26
CA ALA A 38 -11.12 1.99 11.86
C ALA A 38 -9.91 2.82 11.42
N SER A 39 -9.37 3.65 12.32
CA SER A 39 -8.18 4.47 12.04
C SER A 39 -6.87 3.68 12.05
N ASN A 40 -6.84 2.48 12.63
CA ASN A 40 -5.63 1.65 12.77
C ASN A 40 -5.70 0.35 11.97
N LEU A 41 -6.68 0.19 11.07
CA LEU A 41 -6.73 -0.95 10.16
C LEU A 41 -5.57 -0.90 9.15
N PRO A 42 -5.01 -2.06 8.76
CA PRO A 42 -4.00 -2.12 7.71
C PRO A 42 -4.59 -1.67 6.36
N PRO A 43 -3.74 -1.21 5.42
CA PRO A 43 -4.20 -0.85 4.08
C PRO A 43 -4.88 -2.03 3.40
N THR A 44 -6.01 -1.76 2.75
CA THR A 44 -6.77 -2.78 2.01
C THR A 44 -6.14 -3.06 0.64
N VAL A 45 -6.44 -4.22 0.08
CA VAL A 45 -5.98 -4.64 -1.25
C VAL A 45 -7.14 -4.73 -2.27
N ASP A 46 -8.35 -4.39 -1.87
CA ASP A 46 -9.58 -4.65 -2.64
C ASP A 46 -9.60 -3.97 -4.01
N ASN A 47 -8.91 -2.83 -4.14
CA ASN A 47 -8.79 -2.07 -5.38
C ASN A 47 -7.59 -2.48 -6.25
N ALA A 48 -6.75 -3.41 -5.78
CA ALA A 48 -5.62 -3.93 -6.55
C ALA A 48 -6.08 -5.03 -7.51
N PRO A 49 -5.38 -5.22 -8.66
CA PRO A 49 -5.61 -6.36 -9.53
C PRO A 49 -5.52 -7.69 -8.77
N LEU A 50 -6.42 -8.63 -9.08
CA LEU A 50 -6.59 -9.89 -8.34
C LEU A 50 -5.28 -10.68 -8.24
N GLU A 51 -4.50 -10.69 -9.32
CA GLU A 51 -3.20 -11.34 -9.42
C GLU A 51 -2.15 -10.77 -8.45
N MET A 52 -2.33 -9.53 -7.99
CA MET A 52 -1.42 -8.87 -7.04
C MET A 52 -1.91 -8.92 -5.60
N GLN A 53 -3.20 -9.12 -5.33
CA GLN A 53 -3.76 -9.05 -3.97
C GLN A 53 -3.06 -9.99 -2.99
N ALA A 54 -2.80 -11.23 -3.40
CA ALA A 54 -2.10 -12.21 -2.56
C ALA A 54 -0.67 -11.76 -2.22
N GLU A 55 0.04 -11.14 -3.17
CA GLU A 55 1.38 -10.60 -2.96
C GLU A 55 1.36 -9.41 -1.99
N LEU A 56 0.43 -8.47 -2.19
CA LEU A 56 0.27 -7.30 -1.31
C LEU A 56 -0.13 -7.71 0.12
N LEU A 57 -1.00 -8.71 0.29
CA LEU A 57 -1.32 -9.23 1.63
C LEU A 57 -0.09 -9.81 2.33
N ARG A 58 0.76 -10.55 1.61
CA ARG A 58 2.01 -11.08 2.17
C ARG A 58 2.97 -9.98 2.60
N MET A 59 2.96 -8.81 1.96
CA MET A 59 3.78 -7.68 2.40
C MET A 59 3.41 -7.18 3.80
N GLN A 60 2.15 -7.32 4.23
CA GLN A 60 1.73 -6.91 5.58
C GLN A 60 2.43 -7.68 6.70
N THR A 61 3.07 -8.81 6.42
CA THR A 61 3.79 -9.63 7.41
C THR A 61 5.32 -9.54 7.26
N GLN A 62 5.83 -8.83 6.25
CA GLN A 62 7.27 -8.67 6.04
C GLN A 62 7.91 -7.70 7.05
N SER A 63 9.24 -7.73 7.18
CA SER A 63 9.96 -6.81 8.06
C SER A 63 9.99 -5.38 7.52
N ILE A 64 10.33 -4.41 8.36
CA ILE A 64 10.43 -3.00 7.97
C ILE A 64 11.51 -2.81 6.89
N GLU A 65 12.64 -3.51 7.01
CA GLU A 65 13.78 -3.42 6.10
C GLU A 65 13.41 -3.92 4.70
N VAL A 66 12.69 -5.04 4.62
CA VAL A 66 12.22 -5.58 3.34
C VAL A 66 11.23 -4.62 2.68
N LEU A 67 10.28 -4.09 3.45
CA LEU A 67 9.31 -3.12 2.94
C LEU A 67 9.98 -1.83 2.45
N GLN A 68 11.02 -1.35 3.15
CA GLN A 68 11.80 -0.19 2.71
C GLN A 68 12.53 -0.48 1.39
N SER A 69 13.15 -1.66 1.26
CA SER A 69 13.79 -2.08 0.01
C SER A 69 12.80 -2.11 -1.16
N ILE A 70 11.59 -2.63 -0.94
CA ILE A 70 10.54 -2.64 -1.96
C ILE A 70 10.10 -1.20 -2.29
N ALA A 71 9.84 -0.40 -1.25
CA ALA A 71 9.37 0.99 -1.37
C ALA A 71 10.35 1.90 -2.13
N GLN A 72 11.66 1.60 -2.06
CA GLN A 72 12.74 2.30 -2.76
C GLN A 72 13.13 1.65 -4.09
N GLY A 73 12.52 0.52 -4.46
CA GLY A 73 12.81 -0.21 -5.68
C GLY A 73 12.68 0.67 -6.94
N GLN A 74 13.49 0.40 -7.94
CA GLN A 74 13.48 1.12 -9.22
C GLN A 74 13.42 0.13 -10.38
N VAL A 75 12.78 0.55 -11.47
CA VAL A 75 12.88 -0.18 -12.74
C VAL A 75 14.34 -0.14 -13.18
N SER A 76 14.89 -1.27 -13.66
CA SER A 76 16.28 -1.33 -14.11
C SER A 76 16.55 -0.30 -15.22
N LEU A 77 17.78 0.23 -15.26
CA LEU A 77 18.18 1.21 -16.29
C LEU A 77 17.98 0.65 -17.71
N GLU A 78 18.22 -0.64 -17.90
CA GLU A 78 18.01 -1.33 -19.17
C GLU A 78 16.53 -1.27 -19.61
N HIS A 79 15.60 -1.60 -18.72
CA HIS A 79 14.17 -1.53 -19.02
C HIS A 79 13.70 -0.09 -19.28
N GLN A 80 14.25 0.90 -18.56
CA GLN A 80 13.94 2.31 -18.79
C GLN A 80 14.43 2.78 -20.16
N GLN A 81 15.68 2.46 -20.52
CA GLN A 81 16.26 2.79 -21.82
C GLN A 81 15.48 2.13 -22.96
N ARG A 82 15.14 0.84 -22.81
CA ARG A 82 14.37 0.10 -23.81
C ARG A 82 12.98 0.70 -23.99
N HIS A 83 12.31 1.07 -22.91
CA HIS A 83 11.01 1.74 -22.96
C HIS A 83 11.10 3.07 -23.72
N THR A 84 12.11 3.90 -23.46
CA THR A 84 12.34 5.16 -24.18
C THR A 84 12.56 4.94 -25.67
N VAL A 85 13.42 3.99 -26.05
CA VAL A 85 13.68 3.66 -27.46
C VAL A 85 12.41 3.22 -28.18
N LEU A 86 11.58 2.37 -27.55
CA LEU A 86 10.33 1.92 -28.14
C LEU A 86 9.29 3.04 -28.26
N LEU A 87 9.26 3.99 -27.31
CA LEU A 87 8.40 5.17 -27.41
C LEU A 87 8.83 6.12 -28.54
N GLU A 88 10.13 6.40 -28.66
CA GLU A 88 10.67 7.21 -29.77
C GLU A 88 10.35 6.57 -31.11
N LYS A 89 10.58 5.25 -31.23
CA LYS A 89 10.26 4.50 -32.44
C LYS A 89 8.77 4.53 -32.76
N ASN A 90 7.88 4.41 -31.78
CA ASN A 90 6.42 4.49 -31.98
C ASN A 90 5.98 5.85 -32.53
N GLN A 91 6.68 6.93 -32.18
CA GLN A 91 6.40 8.28 -32.67
C GLN A 91 6.88 8.50 -34.11
N SER A 92 8.02 7.90 -34.49
CA SER A 92 8.62 8.07 -35.82
C SER A 92 8.16 7.03 -36.83
N GLU A 93 7.87 5.81 -36.39
CA GLU A 93 7.63 4.63 -37.21
C GLU A 93 6.58 3.69 -36.59
N ALA A 94 6.03 2.78 -37.40
CA ALA A 94 5.15 1.74 -36.86
C ALA A 94 5.98 0.67 -36.12
N LEU A 95 5.66 0.43 -34.85
CA LEU A 95 6.22 -0.69 -34.10
C LEU A 95 5.80 -2.03 -34.72
N THR A 96 6.73 -2.98 -34.77
CA THR A 96 6.40 -4.37 -35.10
C THR A 96 5.52 -4.99 -34.02
N PRO A 97 4.74 -6.05 -34.32
CA PRO A 97 3.91 -6.72 -33.30
C PRO A 97 4.71 -7.18 -32.08
N SER A 98 5.95 -7.64 -32.28
CA SER A 98 6.83 -8.04 -31.17
C SER A 98 7.24 -6.86 -30.29
N GLU A 99 7.54 -5.71 -30.88
CA GLU A 99 7.91 -4.49 -30.14
C GLU A 99 6.72 -3.86 -29.42
N GLN A 100 5.52 -3.99 -29.99
CA GLN A 100 4.28 -3.57 -29.30
C GLN A 100 4.04 -4.40 -28.05
N GLN A 101 4.20 -5.72 -28.15
CA GLN A 101 4.07 -6.60 -26.99
C GLN A 101 5.13 -6.27 -25.93
N GLU A 102 6.38 -6.09 -26.33
CA GLU A 102 7.47 -5.70 -25.43
C GLU A 102 7.17 -4.38 -24.69
N LEU A 103 6.62 -3.39 -25.39
CA LEU A 103 6.22 -2.11 -24.78
C LEU A 103 5.10 -2.29 -23.74
N ILE A 104 4.14 -3.18 -24.00
CA ILE A 104 3.06 -3.52 -23.05
C ILE A 104 3.65 -4.20 -21.81
N ASP A 105 4.57 -5.14 -22.00
CA ASP A 105 5.19 -5.88 -20.89
C ASP A 105 6.02 -4.94 -20.00
N LEU A 106 6.78 -4.02 -20.60
CA LEU A 106 7.57 -3.02 -19.87
C LEU A 106 6.67 -2.09 -19.02
N ARG A 107 5.53 -1.65 -19.58
CA ARG A 107 4.55 -0.84 -18.83
C ARG A 107 3.94 -1.62 -17.67
N THR A 108 3.52 -2.86 -17.94
CA THR A 108 2.93 -3.74 -16.92
C THR A 108 3.91 -3.99 -15.77
N LEU A 109 5.20 -4.18 -16.08
CA LEU A 109 6.25 -4.33 -15.07
C LEU A 109 6.42 -3.05 -14.23
N ALA A 110 6.43 -1.88 -14.86
CA ALA A 110 6.53 -0.61 -14.17
C ALA A 110 5.32 -0.34 -13.26
N ASP A 111 4.11 -0.61 -13.75
CA ASP A 111 2.86 -0.44 -13.00
C ASP A 111 2.81 -1.38 -11.79
N LYS A 112 3.21 -2.65 -11.98
CA LYS A 112 3.33 -3.62 -10.89
C LYS A 112 4.27 -3.12 -9.80
N LEU A 113 5.46 -2.65 -10.19
CA LEU A 113 6.43 -2.11 -9.25
C LEU A 113 5.88 -0.87 -8.53
N MET A 114 5.20 0.04 -9.25
CA MET A 114 4.62 1.23 -8.66
C MET A 114 3.56 0.89 -7.60
N LEU A 115 2.71 -0.10 -7.87
CA LEU A 115 1.71 -0.55 -6.91
C LEU A 115 2.34 -1.19 -5.67
N GLN A 116 3.37 -2.05 -5.85
CA GLN A 116 4.13 -2.62 -4.74
C GLN A 116 4.77 -1.52 -3.89
N LYS A 117 5.38 -0.50 -4.52
CA LYS A 117 5.99 0.64 -3.81
C LYS A 117 4.97 1.43 -3.00
N ALA A 118 3.84 1.79 -3.62
CA ALA A 118 2.78 2.55 -2.97
C ALA A 118 2.21 1.78 -1.77
N TYR A 119 2.02 0.48 -1.93
CA TYR A 119 1.53 -0.38 -0.86
C TYR A 119 2.56 -0.55 0.26
N ALA A 120 3.84 -0.76 -0.07
CA ALA A 120 4.92 -0.82 0.92
C ALA A 120 4.96 0.45 1.79
N TRP A 121 4.88 1.63 1.17
CA TRP A 121 4.78 2.90 1.90
C TRP A 121 3.55 2.98 2.81
N SER A 122 2.42 2.44 2.35
CA SER A 122 1.18 2.43 3.14
C SER A 122 1.28 1.52 4.37
N VAL A 123 1.90 0.35 4.23
CA VAL A 123 2.18 -0.56 5.35
C VAL A 123 3.19 0.05 6.33
N LEU A 124 4.26 0.67 5.82
CA LEU A 124 5.27 1.35 6.64
C LEU A 124 4.64 2.48 7.48
N ARG A 125 3.77 3.29 6.86
CA ARG A 125 3.00 4.34 7.54
C ARG A 125 2.11 3.77 8.64
N TRP A 126 1.36 2.71 8.32
CA TRP A 126 0.48 2.02 9.26
C TRP A 126 1.25 1.52 10.50
N ARG A 127 2.49 1.07 10.31
CA ARG A 127 3.39 0.64 11.41
C ARG A 127 4.10 1.78 12.13
N GLY A 128 3.76 3.04 11.85
CA GLY A 128 4.36 4.21 12.49
C GLY A 128 5.75 4.58 12.01
N THR A 129 6.20 4.07 10.85
CA THR A 129 7.48 4.46 10.26
C THR A 129 7.37 5.83 9.60
N ARG A 130 8.38 6.69 9.78
CA ARG A 130 8.46 7.97 9.06
C ARG A 130 8.57 7.70 7.55
N ILE A 131 7.68 8.32 6.78
CA ILE A 131 7.78 8.36 5.33
C ILE A 131 8.69 9.54 4.95
N PRO A 132 9.74 9.34 4.15
CA PRO A 132 10.54 10.43 3.60
C PRO A 132 9.69 11.33 2.72
N SER A 133 9.95 12.63 2.77
CA SER A 133 9.35 13.61 1.88
C SER A 133 9.81 13.39 0.44
N LEU A 134 9.08 13.95 -0.53
CA LEU A 134 9.43 13.85 -1.95
C LEU A 134 10.84 14.41 -2.26
N ARG A 135 11.38 15.30 -1.41
CA ARG A 135 12.74 15.84 -1.57
C ARG A 135 13.83 14.89 -1.07
N GLU A 136 13.46 13.88 -0.28
CA GLU A 136 14.34 12.88 0.32
C GLU A 136 14.31 11.54 -0.48
N LEU A 137 13.49 11.47 -1.53
CA LEU A 137 13.34 10.34 -2.46
C LEU A 137 14.04 10.62 -3.79
#